data_AF-A0A6F9C7H1-F1
#
_entry.id   AF-A0A6F9C7H1-F1
#
_cell.length_a   1.000
_cell.length_b   1.000
_cell.length_c   1.000
_cell.angle_alpha   90.00
_cell.angle_beta   90.00
_cell.angle_gamma   90.00
#
_symmetry.space_group_name_H-M   'P 1'
#
loop_
_entity.id
_entity.type
_entity.pdbx_description
1 polymer ?
#
loop_
_entity_poly.entity_id
_entity_poly.type
_entity_poly.pdbx_seq_one_letter_code
_entity_poly.pdbx_strand_id
1 'polypeptide(L)'
;MLLGSVSASLRSIGVVLSSVPWSWTLAAGLGLYLTAGGWRFLYVALRTAKRDLIRGLYVLLRVKYCIRQHLRNNSTVPSMFAHTVALYPDKPALVWESTGEVWTFRELAGRCHQVAHWARTQGWGKGDVVALYLESRPLVVVLWMGLAQVGVEAALINFNLRSDSLLHCVGVSRAKGVVFGVELAEGKKGEEEERVREERRR
;
A
#
# COMPACT_ATOMS: atom_id res chain seq x y z
N MET A 1 47.72 -1.70 56.57
CA MET A 1 47.20 -3.08 56.48
C MET A 1 45.71 -3.18 56.10
N LEU A 2 45.05 -2.13 55.55
CA LEU A 2 43.61 -2.18 55.17
C LEU A 2 43.32 -2.15 53.65
N LEU A 3 44.35 -1.93 52.81
CA LEU A 3 44.18 -1.85 51.35
C LEU A 3 44.23 -3.23 50.64
N GLY A 4 44.78 -4.27 51.28
CA GLY A 4 44.86 -5.62 50.69
C GLY A 4 43.56 -6.43 50.75
N SER A 5 42.70 -6.12 51.72
CA SER A 5 41.48 -6.90 51.98
C SER A 5 40.34 -6.58 51.01
N VAL A 6 40.29 -5.36 50.47
CA VAL A 6 39.25 -4.93 49.52
C VAL A 6 39.45 -5.53 48.13
N SER A 7 40.71 -5.63 47.67
CA SER A 7 41.05 -6.25 46.38
C SER A 7 40.88 -7.78 46.37
N ALA A 8 40.92 -8.43 47.55
CA ALA A 8 40.63 -9.85 47.67
C ALA A 8 39.12 -10.11 47.49
N SER A 9 38.26 -9.32 48.15
CA SER A 9 36.80 -9.46 48.05
C SER A 9 36.24 -9.20 46.65
N LEU A 10 36.77 -8.21 45.89
CA LEU A 10 36.33 -7.99 44.51
C LEU A 10 36.72 -9.12 43.55
N ARG A 11 37.90 -9.75 43.75
CA ARG A 11 38.33 -10.91 42.95
C ARG A 11 37.48 -12.14 43.24
N SER A 12 37.11 -12.36 44.50
CA SER A 12 36.24 -13.46 44.90
C SER A 12 34.85 -13.38 44.26
N ILE A 13 34.27 -12.18 44.17
CA ILE A 13 32.96 -11.96 43.53
C ILE A 13 33.04 -12.21 42.02
N GLY A 14 34.13 -11.81 41.36
CA GLY A 14 34.35 -12.04 39.93
C GLY A 14 34.52 -13.52 39.56
N VAL A 15 35.21 -14.31 40.40
CA VAL A 15 35.40 -15.76 40.18
C VAL A 15 34.10 -16.55 40.38
N VAL A 16 33.24 -16.10 41.30
CA VAL A 16 31.91 -16.70 41.49
C VAL A 16 31.00 -16.39 40.30
N LEU A 17 31.06 -15.18 39.74
CA LEU A 17 30.29 -14.83 38.53
C LEU A 17 30.75 -15.59 37.27
N SER A 18 32.04 -15.91 37.14
CA SER A 18 32.56 -16.70 36.01
C SER A 18 32.34 -18.21 36.14
N SER A 19 32.04 -18.70 37.34
CA SER A 19 31.83 -20.13 37.63
C SER A 19 30.36 -20.55 37.51
N VAL A 20 29.43 -19.59 37.56
CA VAL A 20 28.01 -19.87 37.37
C VAL A 20 27.70 -19.91 35.88
N PRO A 21 27.17 -21.03 35.36
CA PRO A 21 26.73 -21.09 33.98
C PRO A 21 25.71 -19.99 33.71
N TRP A 22 25.88 -19.24 32.63
CA TRP A 22 24.94 -18.20 32.18
C TRP A 22 23.49 -18.68 32.07
N SER A 23 23.27 -19.99 31.89
CA SER A 23 21.94 -20.62 31.92
C SER A 23 21.26 -20.52 33.29
N TRP A 24 22.02 -20.63 34.39
CA TRP A 24 21.50 -20.53 35.75
C TRP A 24 21.15 -19.09 36.14
N THR A 25 21.93 -18.10 35.70
CA THR A 25 21.59 -16.69 35.92
C THR A 25 20.34 -16.29 35.16
N LEU A 26 20.18 -16.77 33.91
CA LEU A 26 18.95 -16.59 33.13
C LEU A 26 17.74 -17.31 33.77
N ALA A 27 17.93 -18.53 34.26
CA ALA A 27 16.86 -19.28 34.93
C ALA A 27 16.42 -18.59 36.24
N ALA A 28 17.36 -18.09 37.04
CA ALA A 28 17.06 -17.35 38.26
C ALA A 28 16.33 -16.02 37.95
N GLY A 29 16.77 -15.29 36.92
CA GLY A 29 16.11 -14.07 36.45
C GLY A 29 14.69 -14.32 35.92
N LEU A 30 14.50 -15.39 35.13
CA LEU A 30 13.20 -15.80 34.63
C LEU A 30 12.27 -16.23 35.79
N GLY A 31 12.79 -17.00 36.74
CA GLY A 31 12.05 -17.40 37.94
C GLY A 31 11.57 -16.18 38.74
N LEU A 32 12.46 -15.24 39.02
CA LEU A 32 12.12 -13.99 39.72
C LEU A 32 11.06 -13.18 38.96
N TYR A 33 11.20 -13.07 37.64
CA TYR A 33 10.24 -12.38 36.77
C TYR A 33 8.86 -13.03 36.79
N LEU A 34 8.80 -14.36 36.73
CA LEU A 34 7.54 -15.09 36.79
C LEU A 34 6.85 -14.92 38.14
N THR A 35 7.60 -14.99 39.25
CA THR A 35 7.07 -14.77 40.60
C THR A 35 6.65 -13.34 40.88
N ALA A 36 7.32 -12.35 40.26
CA ALA A 36 6.97 -10.93 40.38
C ALA A 36 5.72 -10.52 39.57
N GLY A 37 5.04 -11.48 38.92
CA GLY A 37 3.81 -11.24 38.17
C GLY A 37 3.98 -11.22 36.64
N GLY A 38 5.20 -11.44 36.13
CA GLY A 38 5.50 -11.53 34.70
C GLY A 38 4.83 -12.70 33.97
N TRP A 39 4.31 -13.69 34.70
CA TRP A 39 3.52 -14.80 34.15
C TRP A 39 2.26 -14.32 33.41
N ARG A 40 1.62 -13.22 33.85
CA ARG A 40 0.46 -12.64 33.15
C ARG A 40 0.85 -12.14 31.76
N PHE A 41 2.01 -11.49 31.62
CA PHE A 41 2.53 -11.05 30.34
C PHE A 41 2.85 -12.25 29.43
N LEU A 42 3.51 -13.29 29.95
CA LEU A 42 3.81 -14.50 29.18
C LEU A 42 2.53 -15.22 28.70
N TYR A 43 1.51 -15.29 29.56
CA TYR A 43 0.21 -15.85 29.20
C TYR A 43 -0.47 -15.07 28.06
N VAL A 44 -0.50 -13.73 28.16
CA VAL A 44 -1.06 -12.85 27.12
C VAL A 44 -0.23 -12.93 25.84
N ALA A 45 1.09 -12.95 25.95
CA ALA A 45 2.00 -13.07 24.82
C ALA A 45 1.82 -14.40 24.09
N LEU A 46 1.72 -15.53 24.80
CA LEU A 46 1.47 -16.85 24.20
C LEU A 46 0.08 -16.95 23.56
N ARG A 47 -0.94 -16.37 24.22
CA ARG A 47 -2.30 -16.28 23.66
C ARG A 47 -2.34 -15.44 22.38
N THR A 48 -1.62 -14.32 22.35
CA THR A 48 -1.55 -13.40 21.20
C THR A 48 -0.68 -13.96 20.08
N ALA A 49 0.43 -14.61 20.42
CA ALA A 49 1.34 -15.27 19.49
C ALA A 49 0.62 -16.35 18.68
N LYS A 50 -0.31 -17.10 19.28
CA LYS A 50 -1.12 -18.07 18.54
C LYS A 50 -1.92 -17.41 17.40
N ARG A 51 -2.54 -16.24 17.64
CA ARG A 51 -3.28 -15.50 16.61
C ARG A 51 -2.34 -14.97 15.54
N ASP A 52 -1.26 -14.32 15.94
CA ASP A 52 -0.39 -13.58 15.03
C ASP A 52 0.52 -14.51 14.22
N LEU A 53 1.02 -15.60 14.80
CA LEU A 53 1.80 -16.60 14.08
C LEU A 53 0.92 -17.54 13.25
N ILE A 54 -0.19 -18.05 13.77
CA ILE A 54 -0.98 -19.02 12.99
C ILE A 54 -1.78 -18.33 11.90
N ARG A 55 -2.42 -17.18 12.18
CA ARG A 55 -3.24 -16.49 11.18
C ARG A 55 -2.43 -15.43 10.44
N GLY A 56 -1.73 -14.57 11.18
CA GLY A 56 -0.98 -13.45 10.59
C GLY A 56 0.13 -13.95 9.67
N LEU A 57 1.04 -14.79 10.18
CA LEU A 57 2.13 -15.34 9.36
C LEU A 57 1.60 -16.23 8.23
N TYR A 58 0.57 -17.03 8.46
CA TYR A 58 -0.06 -17.82 7.39
C TYR A 58 -0.59 -16.93 6.26
N VAL A 59 -1.34 -15.87 6.57
CA VAL A 59 -1.86 -14.93 5.56
C VAL A 59 -0.71 -14.23 4.85
N LEU A 60 0.31 -13.77 5.57
CA LEU A 60 1.50 -13.14 4.98
C LEU A 60 2.25 -14.08 4.04
N LEU A 61 2.52 -15.32 4.46
CA LEU A 61 3.17 -16.33 3.64
C LEU A 61 2.32 -16.69 2.42
N ARG A 62 1.00 -16.84 2.60
CA ARG A 62 0.05 -17.12 1.51
C ARG A 62 0.02 -15.98 0.49
N VAL A 63 -0.10 -14.73 0.93
CA VAL A 63 -0.11 -13.55 0.06
C VAL A 63 1.23 -13.43 -0.66
N LYS A 64 2.36 -13.58 0.04
CA LYS A 64 3.70 -13.52 -0.55
C LYS A 64 3.92 -14.62 -1.58
N TYR A 65 3.44 -15.84 -1.30
CA TYR A 65 3.47 -16.95 -2.23
C TYR A 65 2.61 -16.67 -3.48
N CYS A 66 1.38 -16.19 -3.28
CA CYS A 66 0.44 -15.87 -4.35
C CYS A 66 0.99 -14.78 -5.27
N ILE A 67 1.50 -13.67 -4.70
CA ILE A 67 2.14 -12.58 -5.45
C ILE A 67 3.33 -13.13 -6.24
N ARG A 68 4.20 -13.93 -5.61
CA ARG A 68 5.37 -14.50 -6.29
C ARG A 68 4.98 -15.44 -7.42
N GLN A 69 3.90 -16.22 -7.26
CA GLN A 69 3.38 -17.09 -8.30
C GLN A 69 2.81 -16.29 -9.48
N HIS A 70 2.03 -15.22 -9.22
CA HIS A 70 1.50 -14.36 -10.27
C HIS A 70 2.60 -13.60 -11.02
N LEU A 71 3.61 -13.08 -10.31
CA LEU A 71 4.78 -12.46 -10.91
C LEU A 71 5.56 -13.45 -11.79
N ARG A 72 5.74 -14.70 -11.35
CA ARG A 72 6.42 -15.74 -12.14
C ARG A 72 5.64 -16.12 -13.41
N ASN A 73 4.31 -16.07 -13.34
CA ASN A 73 3.42 -16.40 -14.45
C ASN A 73 3.09 -15.19 -15.33
N ASN A 74 3.70 -14.00 -15.09
CA ASN A 74 3.37 -12.75 -15.76
C ASN A 74 1.86 -12.43 -15.81
N SER A 75 1.12 -12.83 -14.78
CA SER A 75 -0.31 -12.54 -14.67
C SER A 75 -0.50 -11.08 -14.27
N THR A 76 -0.97 -10.26 -15.19
CA THR A 76 -1.31 -8.84 -14.95
C THR A 76 -2.75 -8.71 -14.45
N VAL A 77 -3.07 -7.62 -13.76
CA VAL A 77 -4.44 -7.33 -13.29
C VAL A 77 -5.46 -7.40 -14.45
N PRO A 78 -5.20 -6.82 -15.64
CA PRO A 78 -6.09 -7.00 -16.78
C PRO A 78 -6.25 -8.44 -17.24
N SER A 79 -5.20 -9.26 -17.20
CA SER A 79 -5.30 -10.68 -17.60
C SER A 79 -6.18 -11.49 -16.64
N MET A 80 -6.08 -11.23 -15.33
CA MET A 80 -6.93 -11.84 -14.32
C MET A 80 -8.38 -11.39 -14.49
N PHE A 81 -8.59 -10.10 -14.76
CA PHE A 81 -9.92 -9.56 -15.05
C PHE A 81 -10.54 -10.20 -16.30
N ALA A 82 -9.79 -10.31 -17.40
CA ALA A 82 -10.25 -10.95 -18.62
C ALA A 82 -10.66 -12.41 -18.40
N HIS A 83 -9.90 -13.14 -17.56
CA HIS A 83 -10.27 -14.50 -17.15
C HIS A 83 -11.59 -14.52 -16.36
N THR A 84 -11.79 -13.59 -15.42
CA THR A 84 -13.06 -13.47 -14.69
C THR A 84 -14.24 -13.12 -15.60
N VAL A 85 -14.04 -12.22 -16.58
CA VAL A 85 -15.05 -11.86 -17.58
C VAL A 85 -15.45 -13.07 -18.42
N ALA A 86 -14.49 -13.92 -18.80
CA ALA A 86 -14.77 -15.14 -19.55
C ALA A 86 -15.60 -16.16 -18.74
N LEU A 87 -15.37 -16.26 -17.43
CA LEU A 87 -16.10 -17.18 -16.55
C LEU A 87 -17.49 -16.67 -16.17
N TYR A 88 -17.64 -15.35 -15.97
CA TYR A 88 -18.84 -14.74 -15.41
C TYR A 88 -19.24 -13.45 -16.15
N PRO A 89 -19.55 -13.51 -17.45
CA PRO A 89 -19.76 -12.30 -18.26
C PRO A 89 -20.95 -11.46 -17.80
N ASP A 90 -22.04 -12.12 -17.38
CA ASP A 90 -23.32 -11.46 -17.10
C ASP A 90 -23.52 -11.16 -15.60
N LYS A 91 -22.52 -11.44 -14.76
CA LYS A 91 -22.56 -11.06 -13.34
C LYS A 91 -22.32 -9.55 -13.17
N PRO A 92 -22.97 -8.90 -12.18
CA PRO A 92 -22.70 -7.51 -11.86
C PRO A 92 -21.25 -7.36 -11.38
N ALA A 93 -20.53 -6.42 -11.98
CA ALA A 93 -19.12 -6.14 -11.71
C ALA A 93 -18.93 -4.82 -10.97
N LEU A 94 -19.69 -3.80 -11.36
CA LEU A 94 -19.59 -2.46 -10.78
C LEU A 94 -20.99 -1.87 -10.62
N VAL A 95 -21.30 -1.39 -9.42
CA VAL A 95 -22.56 -0.72 -9.09
C VAL A 95 -22.25 0.73 -8.77
N TRP A 96 -22.93 1.65 -9.44
CA TRP A 96 -22.82 3.07 -9.21
C TRP A 96 -23.97 3.54 -8.34
N GLU A 97 -23.69 3.72 -7.04
CA GLU A 97 -24.72 3.99 -6.02
C GLU A 97 -25.55 5.24 -6.33
N SER A 98 -24.92 6.32 -6.79
CA SER A 98 -25.62 7.59 -7.01
C SER A 98 -26.68 7.57 -8.12
N THR A 99 -26.53 6.71 -9.14
CA THR A 99 -27.55 6.55 -10.21
C THR A 99 -28.29 5.22 -10.13
N GLY A 100 -27.82 4.28 -9.31
CA GLY A 100 -28.29 2.89 -9.28
C GLY A 100 -27.86 2.07 -10.50
N GLU A 101 -27.00 2.61 -11.39
CA GLU A 101 -26.56 1.90 -12.59
C GLU A 101 -25.66 0.72 -12.23
N VAL A 102 -25.89 -0.43 -12.87
CA VAL A 102 -25.11 -1.65 -12.67
C VAL A 102 -24.49 -2.06 -13.99
N TRP A 103 -23.17 -2.22 -14.01
CA TRP A 103 -22.44 -2.76 -15.14
C TRP A 103 -22.07 -4.22 -14.89
N THR A 104 -22.37 -5.06 -15.87
CA THR A 104 -21.89 -6.43 -15.91
C THR A 104 -20.39 -6.51 -16.22
N PHE A 105 -19.76 -7.66 -15.97
CA PHE A 105 -18.36 -7.88 -16.34
C PHE A 105 -18.12 -7.66 -17.84
N ARG A 106 -19.04 -8.12 -18.69
CA ARG A 106 -19.00 -7.94 -20.14
C ARG A 106 -19.00 -6.47 -20.54
N GLU A 107 -19.93 -5.69 -19.97
CA GLU A 107 -20.09 -4.26 -20.22
C GLU A 107 -18.91 -3.44 -19.73
N LEU A 108 -18.38 -3.78 -18.55
CA LEU A 108 -17.20 -3.16 -18.00
C LEU A 108 -15.97 -3.44 -18.89
N ALA A 109 -15.80 -4.69 -19.32
CA ALA A 109 -14.70 -5.08 -20.21
C ALA A 109 -14.76 -4.33 -21.55
N GLY A 110 -15.95 -4.21 -22.16
CA GLY A 110 -16.14 -3.43 -23.38
C GLY A 110 -15.70 -1.98 -23.25
N ARG A 111 -16.08 -1.32 -22.16
CA ARG A 111 -15.65 0.07 -21.86
C ARG A 111 -14.14 0.17 -21.65
N CYS A 112 -13.55 -0.78 -20.91
CA CYS A 112 -12.10 -0.82 -20.71
C CYS A 112 -11.34 -1.01 -22.03
N HIS A 113 -11.85 -1.85 -22.95
CA HIS A 113 -11.27 -2.03 -24.28
C HIS A 113 -11.32 -0.73 -25.10
N GLN A 114 -12.43 0.02 -25.04
CA GLN A 114 -12.53 1.32 -25.71
C GLN A 114 -11.48 2.31 -25.19
N VAL A 115 -11.29 2.38 -23.87
CA VAL A 115 -10.21 3.20 -23.28
C VAL A 115 -8.83 2.72 -23.73
N ALA A 116 -8.59 1.40 -23.76
CA ALA A 116 -7.31 0.86 -24.22
C ALA A 116 -7.02 1.25 -25.67
N HIS A 117 -8.02 1.19 -26.56
CA HIS A 117 -7.88 1.66 -27.93
C HIS A 117 -7.58 3.16 -27.99
N TRP A 118 -8.32 3.99 -27.24
CA TRP A 118 -8.06 5.42 -27.15
C TRP A 118 -6.65 5.74 -26.62
N ALA A 119 -6.19 5.06 -25.57
CA ALA A 119 -4.85 5.26 -25.03
C ALA A 119 -3.75 4.94 -26.07
N ARG A 120 -3.97 3.90 -26.89
CA ARG A 120 -3.07 3.58 -28.01
C ARG A 120 -3.08 4.65 -29.09
N THR A 121 -4.21 5.30 -29.38
CA THR A 121 -4.24 6.42 -30.36
C THR A 121 -3.52 7.66 -29.85
N GLN A 122 -3.42 7.85 -28.53
CA GLN A 122 -2.59 8.91 -27.92
C GLN A 122 -1.09 8.60 -27.95
N GLY A 123 -0.68 7.41 -28.44
CA GLY A 123 0.72 6.99 -28.44
C GLY A 123 1.24 6.58 -27.06
N TRP A 124 0.35 6.27 -26.12
CA TRP A 124 0.74 5.74 -24.81
C TRP A 124 0.98 4.24 -24.89
N GLY A 125 2.00 3.78 -24.16
CA GLY A 125 2.44 2.39 -24.19
C GLY A 125 2.99 1.90 -22.87
N LYS A 126 3.64 0.75 -22.93
CA LYS A 126 4.23 0.09 -21.76
C LYS A 126 5.27 0.98 -21.08
N GLY A 127 5.09 1.22 -19.78
CA GLY A 127 6.00 2.00 -18.96
C GLY A 127 5.79 3.52 -19.01
N ASP A 128 4.85 4.00 -19.83
CA ASP A 128 4.37 5.37 -19.70
C ASP A 128 3.53 5.52 -18.44
N VAL A 129 3.59 6.68 -17.80
CA VAL A 129 2.74 7.04 -16.67
C VAL A 129 1.70 8.07 -17.12
N VAL A 130 0.43 7.87 -16.75
CA VAL A 130 -0.66 8.82 -17.02
C VAL A 130 -1.35 9.18 -15.71
N ALA A 131 -1.45 10.47 -15.41
CA ALA A 131 -2.12 10.96 -14.23
C ALA A 131 -3.63 11.02 -14.45
N LEU A 132 -4.39 10.44 -13.52
CA LEU A 132 -5.85 10.50 -13.49
C LEU A 132 -6.27 11.45 -12.36
N TYR A 133 -6.87 12.58 -12.72
CA TYR A 133 -7.35 13.62 -11.81
C TYR A 133 -8.86 13.84 -12.02
N LEU A 134 -9.65 12.94 -11.46
CA LEU A 134 -11.09 12.85 -11.69
C LEU A 134 -11.80 12.62 -10.35
N GLU A 135 -13.05 13.05 -10.25
CA GLU A 135 -13.91 12.67 -9.14
C GLU A 135 -14.07 11.16 -9.02
N SER A 136 -14.37 10.67 -7.82
CA SER A 136 -14.59 9.24 -7.54
C SER A 136 -15.84 8.73 -8.26
N ARG A 137 -15.70 8.33 -9.53
CA ARG A 137 -16.77 7.82 -10.41
C ARG A 137 -16.38 6.46 -11.00
N PRO A 138 -17.34 5.65 -11.52
CA PRO A 138 -17.05 4.36 -12.14
C PRO A 138 -16.04 4.44 -13.27
N LEU A 139 -16.05 5.59 -13.95
CA LEU A 139 -15.14 5.90 -15.04
C LEU A 139 -13.67 5.80 -14.65
N VAL A 140 -13.31 6.11 -13.38
CA VAL A 140 -11.94 5.97 -12.90
C VAL A 140 -11.48 4.51 -12.97
N VAL A 141 -12.36 3.56 -12.64
CA VAL A 141 -12.06 2.12 -12.75
C VAL A 141 -11.87 1.71 -14.20
N VAL A 142 -12.73 2.21 -15.10
CA VAL A 142 -12.62 1.96 -16.55
C VAL A 142 -11.31 2.51 -17.11
N LEU A 143 -10.96 3.74 -16.74
CA LEU A 143 -9.73 4.40 -17.17
C LEU A 143 -8.50 3.65 -16.67
N TRP A 144 -8.47 3.33 -15.38
CA TRP A 144 -7.38 2.58 -14.78
C TRP A 144 -7.19 1.20 -15.44
N MET A 145 -8.27 0.42 -15.60
CA MET A 145 -8.20 -0.90 -16.22
C MET A 145 -7.87 -0.85 -17.72
N GLY A 146 -8.39 0.14 -18.45
CA GLY A 146 -8.08 0.33 -19.88
C GLY A 146 -6.63 0.74 -20.12
N LEU A 147 -6.09 1.64 -19.31
CA LEU A 147 -4.67 2.03 -19.35
C LEU A 147 -3.76 0.84 -18.99
N ALA A 148 -4.12 0.09 -17.95
CA ALA A 148 -3.37 -1.09 -17.54
C ALA A 148 -3.30 -2.17 -18.64
N GLN A 149 -4.32 -2.30 -19.50
CA GLN A 149 -4.29 -3.23 -20.65
C GLN A 149 -3.23 -2.88 -21.69
N VAL A 150 -2.92 -1.59 -21.84
CA VAL A 150 -1.90 -1.09 -22.76
C VAL A 150 -0.50 -1.11 -22.11
N GLY A 151 -0.44 -1.42 -20.81
CA GLY A 151 0.80 -1.41 -20.01
C GLY A 151 1.17 -0.02 -19.49
N VAL A 152 0.24 0.93 -19.54
CA VAL A 152 0.39 2.26 -18.98
C VAL A 152 0.16 2.20 -17.46
N GLU A 153 1.03 2.85 -16.70
CA GLU A 153 0.87 3.03 -15.27
C GLU A 153 -0.01 4.24 -14.97
N ALA A 154 -1.14 4.02 -14.31
CA ALA A 154 -2.07 5.09 -13.97
C ALA A 154 -1.75 5.66 -12.57
N ALA A 155 -1.35 6.92 -12.53
CA ALA A 155 -1.16 7.67 -11.29
C ALA A 155 -2.50 8.26 -10.84
N LEU A 156 -3.14 7.64 -9.84
CA LEU A 156 -4.40 8.12 -9.28
C LEU A 156 -4.14 9.31 -8.36
N ILE A 157 -4.46 10.51 -8.82
CA ILE A 157 -4.28 11.75 -8.06
C ILE A 157 -5.59 12.10 -7.37
N ASN A 158 -5.51 12.39 -6.08
CA ASN A 158 -6.66 12.79 -5.29
C ASN A 158 -7.23 14.12 -5.80
N PHE A 159 -8.49 14.10 -6.27
CA PHE A 159 -9.21 15.25 -6.80
C PHE A 159 -9.51 16.34 -5.76
N ASN A 160 -9.32 16.09 -4.46
CA ASN A 160 -9.45 17.08 -3.39
C ASN A 160 -8.18 17.95 -3.21
N LEU A 161 -7.06 17.58 -3.84
CA LEU A 161 -5.83 18.37 -3.77
C LEU A 161 -5.96 19.65 -4.59
N ARG A 162 -5.37 20.74 -4.09
CA ARG A 162 -5.36 22.07 -4.71
C ARG A 162 -3.94 22.63 -4.79
N SER A 163 -3.74 23.53 -5.73
CA SER A 163 -2.54 24.40 -5.85
C SER A 163 -1.21 23.62 -5.72
N ASP A 164 -0.32 24.02 -4.81
CA ASP A 164 1.05 23.49 -4.70
C ASP A 164 1.13 21.98 -4.43
N SER A 165 0.19 21.43 -3.64
CA SER A 165 0.16 19.99 -3.35
C SER A 165 -0.16 19.18 -4.62
N LEU A 166 -1.06 19.69 -5.45
CA LEU A 166 -1.42 19.05 -6.72
C LEU A 166 -0.24 19.09 -7.69
N LEU A 167 0.40 20.25 -7.84
CA LEU A 167 1.58 20.41 -8.70
C LEU A 167 2.73 19.51 -8.26
N HIS A 168 2.94 19.39 -6.94
CA HIS A 168 3.93 18.46 -6.39
C HIS A 168 3.62 17.01 -6.76
N CYS A 169 2.38 16.54 -6.56
CA CYS A 169 1.98 15.18 -6.91
C CYS A 169 2.11 14.89 -8.40
N VAL A 170 1.65 15.81 -9.26
CA VAL A 170 1.79 15.68 -10.72
C VAL A 170 3.27 15.64 -11.11
N GLY A 171 4.10 16.52 -10.54
CA GLY A 171 5.53 16.57 -10.81
C GLY A 171 6.27 15.29 -10.40
N VAL A 172 5.94 14.73 -9.23
CA VAL A 172 6.51 13.47 -8.74
C VAL A 172 6.06 12.28 -9.59
N SER A 173 4.82 12.31 -10.10
CA SER A 173 4.29 11.21 -10.93
C SER A 173 5.03 11.01 -12.25
N ARG A 174 5.76 12.03 -12.74
CA ARG A 174 6.42 12.03 -14.06
C ARG A 174 5.47 11.61 -15.19
N ALA A 175 4.19 11.95 -15.06
CA ALA A 175 3.18 11.57 -16.02
C ALA A 175 3.42 12.20 -17.39
N LYS A 176 3.33 11.39 -18.45
CA LYS A 176 3.41 11.80 -19.85
C LYS A 176 2.13 12.49 -20.32
N GLY A 177 1.01 12.25 -19.64
CA GLY A 177 -0.28 12.86 -19.90
C GLY A 177 -1.13 12.94 -18.64
N VAL A 178 -2.12 13.86 -18.65
CA VAL A 178 -3.09 14.02 -17.56
C VAL A 178 -4.49 13.90 -18.14
N VAL A 179 -5.29 13.02 -17.56
CA VAL A 179 -6.74 12.94 -17.80
C VAL A 179 -7.43 13.59 -16.62
N PHE A 180 -8.19 14.65 -16.87
CA PHE A 180 -8.91 15.37 -15.84
C PHE A 180 -10.40 15.46 -16.15
N GLY A 181 -11.20 15.52 -15.09
CA GLY A 181 -12.62 15.76 -15.20
C GLY A 181 -12.92 17.19 -15.65
N VAL A 182 -13.88 17.38 -16.54
CA VAL A 182 -14.27 18.71 -17.03
C VAL A 182 -14.75 19.62 -15.88
N GLU A 183 -15.33 19.03 -14.85
CA GLU A 183 -15.76 19.68 -13.61
C GLU A 183 -14.59 20.28 -12.81
N LEU A 184 -13.39 19.73 -12.97
CA LEU A 184 -12.17 20.23 -12.33
C LEU A 184 -11.39 21.22 -13.21
N ALA A 185 -11.77 21.36 -14.49
CA ALA A 185 -11.11 22.26 -15.44
C ALA A 185 -11.36 23.74 -15.11
N GLU A 186 -12.53 24.06 -14.55
CA GLU A 186 -12.93 25.44 -14.23
C GLU A 186 -12.17 26.02 -13.03
N GLY A 187 -11.76 25.17 -12.08
CA GLY A 187 -10.92 25.59 -10.95
C GLY A 187 -9.55 26.15 -11.38
N LYS A 188 -9.03 25.73 -12.54
CA LYS A 188 -7.77 26.26 -13.09
C LYS A 188 -7.88 27.69 -13.62
N LYS A 189 -9.04 28.09 -14.16
CA LYS A 189 -9.21 29.48 -14.63
C LYS A 189 -9.14 30.46 -13.47
N GLY A 190 -9.74 30.12 -12.31
CA GLY A 190 -9.70 30.95 -11.12
C GLY A 190 -8.29 31.10 -10.51
N GLU A 191 -7.53 30.01 -10.40
CA GLU A 191 -6.17 30.03 -9.83
C GLU A 191 -5.17 30.80 -10.72
N GLU A 192 -5.33 30.74 -12.05
CA GLU A 192 -4.50 31.49 -13.00
C GLU A 192 -4.90 32.98 -13.07
N GLU A 193 -6.20 33.29 -12.98
CA GLU A 193 -6.70 34.68 -12.87
C GLU A 193 -6.30 35.35 -11.54
N GLU A 194 -6.27 34.62 -10.43
CA GLU A 194 -5.85 35.13 -9.12
C GLU A 194 -4.33 35.39 -9.08
N ARG A 195 -3.51 34.52 -9.68
CA ARG A 195 -2.07 34.80 -9.90
C ARG A 195 -1.84 36.03 -10.76
N VAL A 196 -2.52 36.17 -11.90
CA VAL A 196 -2.39 37.36 -12.76
C VAL A 196 -2.84 38.65 -12.03
N ARG A 197 -3.81 38.54 -11.11
CA ARG A 197 -4.30 39.65 -10.29
C ARG A 197 -3.33 40.01 -9.15
N GLU A 198 -2.65 39.04 -8.55
CA GLU A 198 -1.59 39.26 -7.56
C GLU A 198 -0.30 39.80 -8.19
N GLU A 199 0.05 39.34 -9.39
CA GLU A 199 1.23 39.79 -10.12
C GLU A 199 1.04 41.20 -10.71
N ARG A 200 -0.19 41.60 -11.06
CA ARG A 200 -0.54 43.00 -11.38
C ARG A 200 -0.63 43.94 -10.17
N ARG A 201 -0.69 43.40 -8.95
CA ARG A 201 -0.72 44.18 -7.70
C ARG A 201 0.67 44.41 -7.10
N ARG A 202 1.70 43.75 -7.63
CA ARG A 202 3.11 43.98 -7.32
C ARG A 202 3.74 44.90 -8.36
#